data_AF-A0A4R2GNR7-F1
#
_entry.id   AF-A0A4R2GNR7-F1
#
_cell.length_a   1.000
_cell.length_b   1.000
_cell.length_c   1.000
_cell.angle_alpha   90.00
_cell.angle_beta   90.00
_cell.angle_gamma   90.00
#
_symmetry.space_group_name_H-M   'P 1'
#
loop_
_entity.id
_entity.type
_entity.pdbx_description
1 polymer ?
#
loop_
_entity_poly.entity_id
_entity_poly.type
_entity_poly.pdbx_seq_one_letter_code
_entity_poly.pdbx_strand_id
1 'polypeptide(L)'
;MAGVMMKFVAAAGAAVALSACSHPGPGIQVWDHPLDVRHCRKVAEVSPPTSTAGGFGPAVQGMAAGVRAVGGTDLYLRRDRHDWSVTTGYAYDCSKPPGSHRHYSRKIVKD
;
A
#
# COMPACT_ATOMS: atom_id res chain seq x y z
N MET A 1 21.14 -42.03 -38.10
CA MET A 1 19.82 -42.63 -37.80
C MET A 1 19.80 -42.82 -36.29
N ALA A 2 19.23 -41.88 -35.51
CA ALA A 2 17.83 -41.89 -35.05
C ALA A 2 17.47 -43.27 -34.44
N GLY A 3 17.10 -43.44 -33.17
CA GLY A 3 16.80 -42.54 -32.07
C GLY A 3 15.86 -43.30 -31.12
N VAL A 4 15.97 -43.12 -29.81
CA VAL A 4 14.81 -43.19 -28.91
C VAL A 4 14.98 -42.06 -27.90
N MET A 5 14.17 -41.03 -28.13
CA MET A 5 14.15 -39.78 -27.39
C MET A 5 13.45 -40.02 -26.04
N MET A 6 14.21 -39.86 -24.96
CA MET A 6 13.75 -39.90 -23.58
C MET A 6 12.69 -38.82 -23.37
N LYS A 7 11.50 -39.22 -22.92
CA LYS A 7 10.39 -38.33 -22.58
C LYS A 7 10.78 -37.42 -21.42
N PHE A 8 11.18 -36.20 -21.71
CA PHE A 8 11.18 -35.11 -20.73
C PHE A 8 10.03 -34.17 -21.08
N VAL A 9 8.88 -34.43 -20.44
CA VAL A 9 7.84 -33.41 -20.31
C VAL A 9 8.43 -32.32 -19.43
N ALA A 10 9.12 -31.37 -20.06
CA ALA A 10 9.50 -30.12 -19.45
C ALA A 10 8.20 -29.32 -19.25
N ALA A 11 7.55 -29.53 -18.11
CA ALA A 11 6.56 -28.61 -17.62
C ALA A 11 7.29 -27.26 -17.44
N ALA A 12 7.07 -26.36 -18.39
CA ALA A 12 7.55 -24.99 -18.32
C ALA A 12 6.96 -24.36 -17.06
N GLY A 13 7.73 -24.37 -15.99
CA GLY A 13 7.45 -23.62 -14.78
C GLY A 13 7.42 -22.16 -15.19
N ALA A 14 6.22 -21.59 -15.23
CA ALA A 14 6.03 -20.16 -15.27
C ALA A 14 6.64 -19.59 -13.99
N ALA A 15 7.92 -19.23 -14.05
CA ALA A 15 8.56 -18.39 -13.05
C ALA A 15 7.94 -17.00 -13.20
N VAL A 16 6.79 -16.81 -12.58
CA VAL A 16 6.21 -15.48 -12.40
C VAL A 16 7.14 -14.76 -11.43
N ALA A 17 8.11 -14.04 -11.99
CA ALA A 17 8.88 -13.04 -11.27
C ALA A 17 7.91 -11.93 -10.87
N LEU A 18 7.16 -12.16 -9.79
CA LEU A 18 6.47 -11.10 -9.08
C LEU A 18 7.58 -10.26 -8.45
N SER A 19 7.95 -9.19 -9.15
CA SER A 19 8.54 -8.03 -8.50
C SER A 19 7.71 -7.77 -7.25
N ALA A 20 8.34 -7.97 -6.09
CA ALA A 20 7.74 -7.64 -4.81
C ALA A 20 7.65 -6.11 -4.74
N CYS A 21 6.69 -5.55 -5.46
CA CYS A 21 6.13 -4.24 -5.18
C CYS A 21 5.75 -4.31 -3.71
N SER A 22 6.47 -3.57 -2.87
CA SER A 22 6.21 -3.40 -1.46
C SER A 22 4.82 -2.78 -1.30
N HIS A 23 3.80 -3.61 -1.43
CA HIS A 23 2.43 -3.29 -1.13
C HIS A 23 2.33 -3.27 0.39
N PRO A 24 1.80 -2.19 0.99
CA PRO A 24 1.41 -2.25 2.40
C PRO A 24 0.49 -3.46 2.54
N GLY A 25 0.75 -4.29 3.54
CA GLY A 25 0.16 -5.63 3.66
C GLY A 25 -1.36 -5.63 3.45
N PRO A 26 -1.94 -6.79 3.10
CA PRO A 26 -3.33 -6.88 2.64
C PRO A 26 -4.31 -6.20 3.61
N GLY A 27 -5.21 -5.37 3.08
CA GLY A 27 -6.36 -4.83 3.82
C GLY A 27 -6.25 -3.40 4.35
N ILE A 28 -5.12 -2.71 4.22
CA ILE A 28 -5.04 -1.26 4.53
C ILE A 28 -5.05 -0.46 3.22
N GLN A 29 -6.00 0.46 3.09
CA GLN A 29 -5.99 1.41 1.98
C GLN A 29 -5.08 2.60 2.30
N VAL A 30 -4.34 3.07 1.31
CA VAL A 30 -3.46 4.23 1.48
C VAL A 30 -3.99 5.39 0.64
N TRP A 31 -4.15 6.55 1.29
CA TRP A 31 -4.65 7.78 0.72
C TRP A 31 -3.61 8.89 0.83
N ASP A 32 -3.50 9.72 -0.19
CA ASP A 32 -2.58 10.86 -0.24
C ASP A 32 -3.32 12.21 -0.29
N HIS A 33 -4.63 12.20 -0.54
CA HIS A 33 -5.47 13.38 -0.61
C HIS A 33 -6.45 13.47 0.59
N PRO A 34 -6.55 14.62 1.28
CA PRO A 34 -7.43 14.76 2.45
C PRO A 34 -8.91 14.59 2.12
N LEU A 35 -9.30 14.79 0.85
CA LEU A 35 -10.67 14.59 0.40
C LEU A 35 -11.11 13.11 0.40
N ASP A 36 -10.16 12.17 0.35
CA ASP A 36 -10.50 10.75 0.33
C ASP A 36 -10.87 10.23 1.71
N VAL A 37 -10.32 10.83 2.78
CA VAL A 37 -10.60 10.46 4.17
C VAL A 37 -11.58 11.39 4.90
N ARG A 38 -12.12 12.41 4.20
CA ARG A 38 -13.04 13.41 4.79
C ARG A 38 -14.31 12.82 5.42
N HIS A 39 -14.72 11.65 4.94
CA HIS A 39 -15.91 10.94 5.41
C HIS A 39 -15.58 9.89 6.49
N CYS A 40 -14.30 9.68 6.76
CA CYS A 40 -13.82 8.70 7.72
C CYS A 40 -13.55 9.35 9.08
N ARG A 41 -13.60 8.54 10.13
CA ARG A 41 -13.23 8.98 11.47
C ARG A 41 -11.72 8.83 11.65
N LYS A 42 -11.02 9.91 12.03
CA LYS A 42 -9.61 9.84 12.43
C LYS A 42 -9.48 9.05 13.74
N VAL A 43 -8.63 8.04 13.76
CA VAL A 43 -8.40 7.17 14.92
C VAL A 43 -7.15 7.61 15.69
N ALA A 44 -6.02 7.77 14.99
CA ALA A 44 -4.76 8.15 15.60
C ALA A 44 -3.78 8.73 14.58
N GLU A 45 -2.75 9.42 15.07
CA GLU A 45 -1.48 9.57 14.35
C GLU A 45 -0.66 8.30 14.58
N VAL A 46 -0.17 7.68 13.50
CA VAL A 46 0.54 6.38 13.59
C VAL A 46 2.05 6.51 13.37
N SER A 47 2.50 7.66 12.90
CA SER A 47 3.92 7.98 12.85
C SER A 47 4.15 9.47 13.07
N PRO A 48 5.28 9.87 13.68
CA PRO A 48 5.76 11.24 13.56
C PRO A 48 6.13 11.54 12.10
N PRO A 49 6.42 12.82 11.76
CA PRO A 49 7.00 13.19 10.48
C PRO A 49 8.22 12.33 10.17
N THR A 50 8.10 11.44 9.18
CA THR A 50 9.07 10.40 8.86
C THR A 50 9.70 10.69 7.52
N SER A 51 11.03 10.62 7.44
CA SER A 51 11.72 10.79 6.16
C SER A 51 11.48 9.59 5.24
N THR A 52 11.20 9.87 3.98
CA THR A 52 11.01 8.87 2.92
C THR A 52 12.13 8.91 1.88
N ALA A 53 13.22 9.64 2.16
CA ALA A 53 14.36 9.85 1.25
C ALA A 53 15.05 8.53 0.85
N GLY A 54 14.97 7.49 1.69
CA GLY A 54 15.48 6.13 1.40
C GLY A 54 14.49 5.20 0.71
N GLY A 55 13.31 5.71 0.32
CA GLY A 55 12.23 4.93 -0.28
C GLY A 55 10.94 5.00 0.54
N PHE A 56 9.83 5.09 -0.17
CA PHE A 56 8.50 5.25 0.42
C PHE A 56 7.96 3.95 1.05
N GLY A 57 8.34 2.79 0.48
CA GLY A 57 7.82 1.47 0.87
C GLY A 57 7.99 1.13 2.35
N PRO A 58 9.22 1.12 2.91
CA PRO A 58 9.44 0.75 4.31
C PRO A 58 8.72 1.69 5.30
N ALA A 59 8.73 3.01 5.01
CA ALA A 59 8.05 4.00 5.84
C ALA A 59 6.54 3.75 5.86
N VAL A 60 5.92 3.58 4.69
CA VAL A 60 4.48 3.29 4.56
C VAL A 60 4.11 1.94 5.17
N GLN A 61 4.97 0.92 5.06
CA GLN A 61 4.73 -0.38 5.69
C GLN A 61 4.73 -0.28 7.21
N GLY A 62 5.65 0.47 7.81
CA GLY A 62 5.66 0.76 9.24
C GLY A 62 4.41 1.51 9.70
N MET A 63 4.00 2.54 8.94
CA MET A 63 2.76 3.27 9.22
C MET A 63 1.52 2.37 9.11
N ALA A 64 1.43 1.50 8.09
CA ALA A 64 0.33 0.56 7.92
C ALA A 64 0.25 -0.47 9.06
N ALA A 65 1.39 -0.91 9.60
CA ALA A 65 1.43 -1.72 10.81
C ALA A 65 0.86 -0.95 12.02
N GLY A 66 1.20 0.34 12.15
CA GLY A 66 0.61 1.23 13.15
C GLY A 66 -0.90 1.39 13.00
N VAL A 67 -1.42 1.52 11.77
CA VAL A 67 -2.88 1.58 11.51
C VAL A 67 -3.59 0.35 12.06
N ARG A 68 -3.05 -0.85 11.80
CA ARG A 68 -3.61 -2.10 12.34
C ARG A 68 -3.55 -2.14 13.87
N ALA A 69 -2.45 -1.69 14.46
CA ALA A 69 -2.26 -1.68 15.91
C ALA A 69 -3.29 -0.80 16.64
N VAL A 70 -3.74 0.28 16.01
CA VAL A 70 -4.78 1.17 16.56
C VAL A 70 -6.20 0.83 16.11
N GLY A 71 -6.38 -0.26 15.36
CA GLY A 71 -7.69 -0.69 14.86
C GLY A 71 -8.26 0.17 13.73
N GLY A 72 -7.41 0.90 12.99
CA GLY A 72 -7.81 1.61 11.78
C GLY A 72 -7.88 0.68 10.56
N THR A 73 -8.57 1.15 9.52
CA THR A 73 -8.72 0.45 8.24
C THR A 73 -7.97 1.14 7.10
N ASP A 74 -7.71 2.44 7.26
CA ASP A 74 -7.18 3.30 6.20
C ASP A 74 -6.01 4.13 6.74
N LEU A 75 -5.00 4.31 5.90
CA LEU A 75 -3.81 5.12 6.15
C LEU A 75 -3.88 6.37 5.29
N TYR A 76 -3.99 7.53 5.90
CA TYR A 76 -3.77 8.80 5.22
C TYR A 76 -2.33 9.27 5.40
N LEU A 77 -1.68 9.58 4.29
CA LEU A 77 -0.33 10.12 4.24
C LEU A 77 -0.41 11.63 4.05
N ARG A 78 -0.08 12.37 5.10
CA ARG A 78 0.07 13.82 5.00
C ARG A 78 1.47 14.15 4.53
N ARG A 79 1.53 14.83 3.39
CA ARG A 79 2.75 15.45 2.87
C ARG A 79 3.15 16.63 3.75
N ASP A 80 4.23 16.51 4.54
CA ASP A 80 4.74 17.61 5.38
C ASP A 80 5.74 18.51 4.62
N ARG A 81 6.30 18.02 3.51
CA ARG A 81 7.21 18.77 2.61
C ARG A 81 6.73 18.63 1.17
N HIS A 82 6.88 19.66 0.35
CA HIS A 82 6.34 19.69 -1.02
C HIS A 82 6.76 18.49 -1.91
N ASP A 83 7.95 17.95 -1.66
CA ASP A 83 8.58 16.86 -2.42
C ASP A 83 8.30 15.45 -1.86
N TRP A 84 7.38 15.30 -0.89
CA TRP A 84 7.07 14.03 -0.21
C TRP A 84 8.23 13.43 0.60
N SER A 85 9.37 14.12 0.72
CA SER A 85 10.55 13.63 1.44
C SER A 85 10.33 13.44 2.94
N VAL A 86 9.28 14.06 3.48
CA VAL A 86 8.79 13.92 4.86
C VAL A 86 7.28 13.73 4.83
N THR A 87 6.82 12.66 5.46
CA THR A 87 5.41 12.26 5.50
C THR A 87 5.00 11.84 6.90
N THR A 88 3.81 12.26 7.31
CA THR A 88 3.15 11.84 8.56
C THR A 88 2.01 10.88 8.23
N GLY A 89 1.93 9.76 8.95
CA GLY A 89 0.88 8.76 8.78
C GLY A 89 -0.26 8.95 9.79
N TYR A 90 -1.50 8.90 9.30
CA TYR A 90 -2.71 8.96 10.11
C TYR A 90 -3.60 7.75 9.88
N ALA A 91 -4.04 7.10 10.95
CA ALA A 91 -5.03 6.04 10.89
C ALA A 91 -6.44 6.62 10.84
N TYR A 92 -7.25 6.08 9.93
CA TYR A 92 -8.67 6.35 9.80
C TYR A 92 -9.46 5.05 9.86
N ASP A 93 -10.70 5.17 10.32
CA ASP A 93 -11.72 4.14 10.27
C ASP A 93 -12.76 4.58 9.24
N CYS A 94 -12.70 3.96 8.05
CA CYS A 94 -13.63 4.17 6.94
C CYS A 94 -14.66 3.03 6.81
N SER A 95 -14.70 2.09 7.76
CA SER A 95 -15.59 0.92 7.77
C SER A 95 -17.08 1.27 7.82
N LYS A 96 -17.41 2.53 8.17
CA LYS A 96 -18.77 3.04 8.30
C LYS A 96 -19.03 4.14 7.27
N PRO A 97 -19.90 3.94 6.28
CA PRO A 97 -20.29 5.02 5.39
C PRO A 97 -21.51 5.78 5.94
N PRO A 98 -21.59 7.12 5.80
CA PRO A 98 -22.80 7.72 5.29
C PRO A 98 -22.75 7.64 3.75
N GLY A 99 -23.30 6.56 3.20
CA GLY A 99 -23.55 6.39 1.75
C GLY A 99 -22.32 6.06 0.88
N SER A 100 -22.05 4.76 0.71
CA SER A 100 -21.31 4.15 -0.43
C SER A 100 -20.18 4.97 -1.09
N HIS A 101 -18.97 4.96 -0.54
CA HIS A 101 -17.81 5.44 -1.30
C HIS A 101 -17.30 4.34 -2.24
N ARG A 102 -17.50 4.54 -3.55
CA ARG A 102 -16.77 3.79 -4.58
C ARG A 102 -15.28 4.10 -4.42
N HIS A 103 -14.48 3.06 -4.23
CA HIS A 103 -13.02 3.14 -4.30
C HIS A 103 -12.58 3.74 -5.64
N TYR A 104 -12.28 5.03 -5.68
CA TYR A 104 -11.50 5.61 -6.77
C TYR A 104 -10.03 5.46 -6.38
N SER A 105 -9.54 4.23 -6.46
CA SER A 105 -8.11 3.94 -6.28
C SER A 105 -7.37 4.52 -7.49
N ARG A 106 -6.96 5.78 -7.39
CA ARG A 106 -6.02 6.37 -8.34
C ARG A 106 -4.68 5.70 -8.02
N LYS A 107 -4.45 4.52 -8.64
CA LYS A 107 -3.15 3.84 -8.56
C LYS A 107 -2.09 4.87 -8.95
N ILE A 108 -1.18 5.15 -8.04
CA ILE A 108 0.03 5.90 -8.36
C ILE A 108 0.83 4.99 -9.31
N VAL A 109 0.59 5.13 -10.61
CA VAL A 109 1.49 4.65 -11.65
C VAL A 109 2.52 5.76 -11.80
N LYS A 110 3.75 5.47 -11.40
CA LYS A 110 4.90 6.34 -11.64
C LYS A 110 5.58 5.78 -12.89
N ASP A 111 5.56 6.54 -13.97
CA ASP A 111 6.38 6.29 -15.17
C ASP A 111 7.89 6.29 -14.83
#